data_AF-A0A8B6CNF9-F1
#
_entry.id   AF-A0A8B6CNF9-F1
#
_cell.length_a   1.000
_cell.length_b   1.000
_cell.length_c   1.000
_cell.angle_alpha   90.00
_cell.angle_beta   90.00
_cell.angle_gamma   90.00
#
_symmetry.space_group_name_H-M   'P 1'
#
loop_
_entity.id
_entity.type
_entity.pdbx_description
1 polymer ?
#
loop_
_entity_poly.entity_id
_entity_poly.type
_entity_poly.pdbx_seq_one_letter_code
_entity_poly.pdbx_strand_id
1 'polypeptide(L)'
;MNKQNFSEDLQKLSLDSDNVETFVGEFENTIESLLNTHAPMQENTLICRAPKPWFNETMSLKRLMRKSERLWRDSIKLYKFVKDLTGSKAENPMPAVENENELPDKFADFFMNKIKTIRDSLRDFDDYKPLFKDVPLFTSFKNLSEDEVKTIINKLAM
;
A
#
# COMPACT_ATOMS: atom_id res chain seq x y z
N MET A 1 -10.72 -3.78 -24.45
CA MET A 1 -11.92 -4.63 -24.23
C MET A 1 -13.16 -3.78 -24.37
N ASN A 2 -13.95 -4.00 -25.40
CA ASN A 2 -15.16 -3.21 -25.69
C ASN A 2 -16.36 -3.85 -25.00
N LYS A 3 -16.52 -3.59 -23.69
CA LYS A 3 -17.48 -4.32 -22.82
C LYS A 3 -18.96 -4.10 -23.21
N GLN A 4 -19.28 -2.99 -23.87
CA GLN A 4 -20.65 -2.67 -24.29
C GLN A 4 -21.16 -3.62 -25.37
N ASN A 5 -20.31 -4.04 -26.31
CA ASN A 5 -20.72 -4.90 -27.42
C ASN A 5 -21.11 -6.32 -26.96
N PHE A 6 -20.45 -6.85 -25.93
CA PHE A 6 -20.75 -8.20 -25.40
C PHE A 6 -22.16 -8.30 -24.81
N SER A 7 -22.58 -7.26 -24.09
CA SER A 7 -23.93 -7.22 -23.50
C SER A 7 -25.02 -7.09 -24.56
N GLU A 8 -24.75 -6.36 -25.64
CA GLU A 8 -25.67 -6.24 -26.77
C GLU A 8 -25.80 -7.56 -27.56
N ASP A 9 -24.67 -8.26 -27.76
CA ASP A 9 -24.66 -9.56 -28.44
C ASP A 9 -25.38 -10.64 -27.63
N LEU A 10 -25.29 -10.60 -26.30
CA LEU A 10 -26.09 -11.46 -25.41
C LEU A 10 -27.59 -11.22 -25.55
N GLN A 11 -28.02 -9.96 -25.71
CA GLN A 11 -29.43 -9.61 -25.83
C GLN A 11 -30.03 -9.95 -27.20
N LYS A 12 -29.20 -10.07 -28.25
CA LYS A 12 -29.63 -10.46 -29.59
C LYS A 12 -29.87 -11.97 -29.75
N LEU A 13 -29.34 -12.78 -28.85
CA LEU A 13 -29.50 -14.23 -28.87
C LEU A 13 -30.86 -14.62 -28.29
N SER A 14 -31.90 -14.62 -29.14
CA SER A 14 -33.17 -15.27 -28.82
C SER A 14 -33.00 -16.77 -29.04
N LEU A 15 -33.02 -17.54 -27.95
CA LEU A 15 -32.96 -19.00 -27.98
C LEU A 15 -34.37 -19.54 -27.75
N ASP A 16 -35.06 -19.84 -28.83
CA ASP A 16 -36.40 -20.40 -28.83
C ASP A 16 -36.33 -21.83 -29.37
N SER A 17 -36.16 -22.80 -28.46
CA SER A 17 -36.06 -24.23 -28.80
C SER A 17 -37.06 -25.03 -27.97
N ASP A 18 -37.89 -25.82 -28.64
CA ASP A 18 -39.03 -26.53 -28.03
C ASP A 18 -38.63 -27.80 -27.27
N ASN A 19 -37.37 -28.22 -27.37
CA ASN A 19 -36.82 -29.40 -26.71
C ASN A 19 -35.62 -28.99 -25.84
N VAL A 20 -35.60 -29.44 -24.59
CA VAL A 20 -34.56 -29.13 -23.59
C VAL A 20 -33.17 -29.53 -24.10
N GLU A 21 -33.08 -30.67 -24.78
CA GLU A 21 -31.79 -31.23 -25.23
C GLU A 21 -31.20 -30.44 -26.40
N THR A 22 -32.06 -29.89 -27.27
CA THR A 22 -31.65 -29.00 -28.37
C THR A 22 -31.35 -27.60 -27.85
N PHE A 23 -32.12 -27.09 -26.88
CA PHE A 23 -31.86 -25.80 -26.22
C PHE A 23 -30.49 -25.75 -25.55
N VAL A 24 -30.13 -26.79 -24.78
CA VAL A 24 -28.83 -26.85 -24.10
C VAL A 24 -27.69 -26.84 -25.11
N GLY A 25 -27.81 -27.62 -26.19
CA GLY A 25 -26.80 -27.64 -27.25
C GLY A 25 -26.66 -26.29 -27.96
N GLU A 26 -27.77 -25.63 -28.30
CA GLU A 26 -27.75 -24.30 -28.92
C GLU A 26 -27.16 -23.24 -27.99
N PHE A 27 -27.46 -23.31 -26.69
CA PHE A 27 -26.90 -22.41 -25.67
C PHE A 27 -25.39 -22.59 -25.50
N GLU A 28 -24.91 -23.83 -25.42
CA GLU A 28 -23.47 -24.13 -25.28
C GLU A 28 -22.70 -23.63 -26.51
N ASN A 29 -23.19 -23.93 -27.71
CA ASN A 29 -22.58 -23.47 -28.96
C ASN A 29 -22.54 -21.94 -29.07
N THR A 30 -23.60 -21.26 -28.64
CA THR A 30 -23.68 -19.80 -28.69
C THR A 30 -22.70 -19.15 -27.70
N ILE A 31 -22.59 -19.65 -26.47
CA ILE A 31 -21.59 -19.17 -25.49
C ILE A 31 -20.17 -19.40 -25.98
N GLU A 32 -19.87 -20.56 -26.57
CA GLU A 32 -18.54 -20.83 -27.12
C GLU A 32 -18.20 -19.85 -28.25
N SER A 33 -19.12 -19.59 -29.16
CA SER A 33 -18.93 -18.63 -30.26
C SER A 33 -18.72 -17.19 -29.75
N LEU A 34 -19.48 -16.79 -28.74
CA LEU A 34 -19.41 -15.48 -28.11
C LEU A 34 -18.07 -15.27 -27.40
N LEU A 35 -17.61 -16.29 -26.66
CA LEU A 35 -16.29 -16.30 -26.01
C LEU A 35 -15.17 -16.20 -27.04
N ASN A 36 -15.23 -16.98 -28.12
CA ASN A 36 -14.21 -16.91 -29.18
C ASN A 36 -14.16 -15.53 -29.88
N THR A 37 -15.29 -14.82 -29.95
CA THR A 37 -15.37 -13.49 -30.55
C THR A 37 -14.83 -12.40 -29.63
N HIS A 38 -15.22 -12.41 -28.35
CA HIS A 38 -14.90 -11.34 -27.39
C HIS A 38 -13.66 -11.60 -26.53
N ALA A 39 -13.27 -12.86 -26.40
CA ALA A 39 -12.09 -13.31 -25.67
C ALA A 39 -11.39 -14.44 -26.45
N PRO A 40 -10.96 -14.19 -27.70
CA PRO A 40 -10.20 -15.17 -28.46
C PRO A 40 -8.97 -15.58 -27.65
N MET A 41 -8.62 -16.87 -27.70
CA MET A 41 -7.38 -17.34 -27.08
C MET A 41 -6.19 -16.66 -27.75
N GLN A 42 -5.56 -15.74 -27.02
CA GLN A 42 -4.37 -15.03 -27.49
C GLN A 42 -3.13 -15.74 -26.97
N GLU A 43 -2.42 -16.43 -27.86
CA GLU A 43 -1.09 -16.95 -27.53
C GLU A 43 -0.06 -15.83 -27.71
N ASN A 44 0.48 -15.34 -26.60
CA ASN A 44 1.64 -14.46 -26.63
C ASN A 44 2.90 -15.31 -26.76
N THR A 45 3.53 -15.26 -27.94
CA THR A 45 4.85 -15.84 -28.14
C THR A 45 5.88 -15.01 -27.38
N LEU A 46 6.25 -15.50 -26.19
CA LEU A 46 7.36 -14.92 -25.45
C LEU A 46 8.66 -15.22 -26.21
N ILE A 47 9.29 -14.18 -26.74
CA ILE A 47 10.65 -14.30 -27.27
C ILE A 47 11.58 -14.57 -26.10
N CYS A 48 11.88 -15.85 -25.85
CA CYS A 48 12.91 -16.28 -24.93
C CYS A 48 14.27 -15.85 -25.48
N ARG A 49 14.71 -14.65 -25.11
CA ARG A 49 16.06 -14.17 -25.43
C ARG A 49 17.04 -14.87 -24.51
N ALA A 50 18.07 -15.51 -25.07
CA ALA A 50 19.20 -15.97 -24.29
C ALA A 50 19.72 -14.79 -23.42
N PRO A 51 20.03 -15.03 -22.13
CA PRO A 51 20.50 -13.99 -21.25
C PRO A 51 21.72 -13.32 -21.89
N LYS A 52 21.71 -11.99 -21.94
CA LYS A 52 22.82 -11.25 -22.52
C LYS A 52 24.09 -11.60 -21.72
N PRO A 53 25.26 -11.80 -22.35
CA PRO A 53 26.49 -12.20 -21.66
C PRO A 53 26.91 -11.26 -20.52
N TRP A 54 26.53 -9.98 -20.63
CA TRP A 54 26.79 -8.95 -19.63
C TRP A 54 25.70 -8.83 -18.55
N PHE A 55 24.55 -9.48 -18.74
CA PHE A 55 23.53 -9.65 -17.72
C PHE A 55 23.91 -10.85 -16.84
N ASN A 56 25.01 -10.67 -16.12
CA ASN A 56 25.58 -11.65 -15.23
C ASN A 56 25.15 -11.40 -13.79
N GLU A 57 25.53 -12.30 -12.89
CA GLU A 57 25.28 -12.22 -11.46
C GLU A 57 25.78 -10.92 -10.81
N THR A 58 26.78 -10.26 -11.39
CA THR A 58 27.26 -8.96 -10.87
C THR A 58 26.20 -7.85 -10.98
N MET A 59 25.31 -7.91 -11.99
CA MET A 59 24.22 -6.95 -12.16
C MET A 59 23.11 -7.15 -11.13
N SER A 60 22.76 -8.39 -10.78
CA SER A 60 21.79 -8.68 -9.72
C SER A 60 22.35 -8.28 -8.35
N LEU A 61 23.63 -8.57 -8.08
CA LEU A 61 24.33 -8.12 -6.87
C LEU A 61 24.36 -6.59 -6.77
N LYS A 62 24.68 -5.86 -7.85
CA LYS A 62 24.62 -4.38 -7.88
C LYS A 62 23.22 -3.84 -7.56
N ARG A 63 22.16 -4.50 -8.03
CA ARG A 63 20.78 -4.11 -7.71
C ARG A 63 20.48 -4.29 -6.22
N LEU A 64 20.90 -5.42 -5.65
CA LEU A 64 20.77 -5.68 -4.21
C LEU A 64 21.54 -4.65 -3.38
N MET A 65 22.78 -4.33 -3.75
CA MET A 65 23.58 -3.30 -3.09
C MET A 65 22.92 -1.92 -3.15
N ARG A 66 22.39 -1.51 -4.31
CA ARG A 66 21.66 -0.23 -4.42
C ARG A 66 20.38 -0.22 -3.58
N LYS A 67 19.72 -1.37 -3.44
CA LYS A 67 18.52 -1.50 -2.60
C LYS A 67 18.88 -1.33 -1.13
N SER A 68 19.92 -2.01 -0.63
CA SER A 68 20.37 -1.86 0.75
C SER A 68 20.90 -0.45 1.02
N GLU A 69 21.61 0.18 0.08
CA GLU A 69 22.08 1.56 0.21
C GLU A 69 20.91 2.54 0.36
N ARG A 70 19.85 2.42 -0.45
CA ARG A 70 18.65 3.27 -0.31
C ARG A 70 17.99 3.10 1.06
N LEU A 71 17.79 1.86 1.51
CA LEU A 71 17.24 1.58 2.83
C LEU A 71 18.11 2.14 3.96
N TRP A 72 19.43 2.05 3.84
CA TRP A 72 20.37 2.61 4.80
C TRP A 72 20.35 4.14 4.84
N ARG A 73 20.23 4.79 3.68
CA ARG A 73 20.07 6.26 3.62
C ARG A 73 18.79 6.71 4.30
N ASP A 74 17.70 5.99 4.12
CA ASP A 74 16.42 6.30 4.76
C ASP A 74 16.46 6.02 6.27
N SER A 75 17.13 4.95 6.71
CA SER A 75 17.31 4.68 8.15
C SER A 75 18.20 5.71 8.83
N ILE A 76 19.21 6.26 8.16
CA ILE A 76 20.01 7.37 8.69
C ILE A 76 19.17 8.63 8.86
N LYS A 77 18.31 8.96 7.89
CA LYS A 77 17.41 10.11 8.00
C LYS A 77 16.48 9.95 9.19
N LEU A 78 15.88 8.76 9.34
CA LEU A 78 15.03 8.44 10.49
C LEU A 78 15.81 8.52 11.81
N TYR A 79 17.02 7.97 11.87
CA TYR A 79 17.86 8.04 13.07
C TYR A 79 18.21 9.49 13.44
N LYS A 80 18.61 10.32 12.48
CA LYS A 80 18.87 11.75 12.71
C LYS A 80 17.62 12.46 13.21
N PHE A 81 16.49 12.23 12.56
CA PHE A 81 15.20 12.79 12.93
C PHE A 81 14.78 12.39 14.37
N VAL A 82 14.90 11.11 14.71
CA VAL A 82 14.62 10.61 16.07
C VAL A 82 15.57 11.24 17.08
N LYS A 83 16.87 11.33 16.77
CA LYS A 83 17.87 11.96 17.64
C LYS A 83 17.58 13.46 17.89
N ASP A 84 17.10 14.16 16.87
CA ASP A 84 16.73 15.57 16.97
C ASP A 84 15.46 15.74 17.82
N LEU A 85 14.48 14.84 17.67
CA LEU A 85 13.25 14.81 18.48
C LEU A 85 13.50 14.46 19.95
N THR A 86 14.33 13.45 20.21
CA THR A 86 14.63 12.98 21.57
C THR A 86 15.67 13.83 22.29
N GLY A 87 16.19 14.86 21.62
CA GLY A 87 16.90 15.96 22.26
C GLY A 87 18.11 15.54 23.09
N SER A 88 18.87 14.52 22.67
CA SER A 88 20.06 14.04 23.41
C SER A 88 21.24 15.03 23.42
N LYS A 89 21.03 16.32 23.11
CA LYS A 89 22.05 17.36 23.26
C LYS A 89 22.12 17.71 24.75
N ALA A 90 23.30 17.58 25.35
CA ALA A 90 23.53 17.63 26.79
C ALA A 90 23.15 18.97 27.47
N GLU A 91 22.90 20.01 26.70
CA GLU A 91 22.46 21.31 27.19
C GLU A 91 20.96 21.46 26.86
N ASN A 92 20.10 20.85 27.67
CA ASN A 92 18.80 21.45 27.96
C ASN A 92 19.08 22.41 29.14
N PRO A 93 19.50 23.66 28.91
CA PRO A 93 19.50 24.62 30.00
C PRO A 93 18.03 24.72 30.41
N MET A 94 17.72 24.12 31.56
CA MET A 94 16.52 24.42 32.31
C MET A 94 16.41 25.95 32.30
N PRO A 95 15.27 26.54 31.89
CA PRO A 95 15.16 27.98 31.80
C PRO A 95 15.61 28.57 33.14
N ALA A 96 16.66 29.38 33.14
CA ALA A 96 17.18 29.98 34.36
C ALA A 96 16.11 30.93 34.88
N VAL A 97 15.46 30.57 35.98
CA VAL A 97 14.33 31.33 36.54
C VAL A 97 14.86 32.25 37.63
N GLU A 98 14.80 33.56 37.41
CA GLU A 98 15.03 34.56 38.46
C GLU A 98 13.72 34.96 39.19
N ASN A 99 12.54 34.74 38.59
CA ASN A 99 11.22 35.04 39.17
C ASN A 99 10.21 33.91 38.92
N GLU A 100 9.71 33.25 39.99
CA GLU A 100 8.80 32.09 39.92
C GLU A 100 7.44 32.38 39.25
N ASN A 101 6.97 33.62 39.33
CA ASN A 101 5.65 34.00 38.82
C ASN A 101 5.58 34.03 37.28
N GLU A 102 6.71 34.18 36.59
CA GLU A 102 6.79 34.20 35.12
C GLU A 102 7.12 32.82 34.53
N LEU A 103 7.38 31.82 35.38
CA LEU A 103 7.74 30.47 34.96
C LEU A 103 6.63 29.77 34.17
N PRO A 104 5.34 29.82 34.58
CA PRO A 104 4.27 29.14 33.83
C PRO A 104 4.13 29.69 32.41
N ASP A 105 4.26 31.00 32.23
CA ASP A 105 4.14 31.66 30.94
C ASP A 105 5.35 31.33 30.04
N LYS A 106 6.57 31.42 30.57
CA LYS A 106 7.80 31.03 29.85
C LYS A 106 7.79 29.54 29.48
N PHE A 107 7.23 28.70 30.35
CA PHE A 107 7.05 27.27 30.08
C PHE A 107 6.05 27.07 28.94
N ALA A 108 4.87 27.69 29.02
CA ALA A 108 3.86 27.63 27.96
C ALA A 108 4.42 28.08 26.61
N ASP A 109 5.13 29.21 26.59
CA ASP A 109 5.76 29.76 25.39
C ASP A 109 6.82 28.82 24.80
N PHE A 110 7.64 28.19 25.65
CA PHE A 110 8.64 27.22 25.22
C PHE A 110 7.99 26.02 24.52
N PHE A 111 6.96 25.41 25.11
CA PHE A 111 6.30 24.25 24.52
C PHE A 111 5.52 24.63 23.25
N MET A 112 4.84 25.77 23.24
CA MET A 112 4.11 26.26 22.07
C MET A 112 5.05 26.52 20.89
N ASN A 113 6.18 27.19 21.13
CA ASN A 113 7.20 27.42 20.12
C ASN A 113 7.82 26.10 19.64
N LYS A 114 8.15 25.18 20.56
CA LYS A 114 8.73 23.88 20.20
C LYS A 114 7.78 23.03 19.35
N ILE A 115 6.50 22.98 19.70
CA ILE A 115 5.46 22.30 18.91
C ILE A 115 5.34 22.92 17.52
N LYS A 116 5.35 24.26 17.43
CA LYS A 116 5.29 24.97 16.15
C LYS A 116 6.49 24.64 15.28
N THR A 117 7.71 24.71 15.81
CA THR A 117 8.95 24.36 15.08
C THR A 117 8.91 22.92 14.57
N ILE A 118 8.45 21.97 15.40
CA ILE A 118 8.32 20.57 14.98
C ILE A 118 7.31 20.44 13.83
N ARG A 119 6.14 21.05 13.93
CA ARG A 119 5.12 21.01 12.86
C ARG A 119 5.62 21.60 11.55
N ASP A 120 6.29 22.75 11.61
CA ASP A 120 6.83 23.39 10.42
C ASP A 120 7.94 22.54 9.79
N SER A 121 8.80 21.89 10.59
CA SER A 121 9.83 20.96 10.10
C SER A 121 9.27 19.67 9.47
N LEU A 122 8.07 19.26 9.88
CA LEU A 122 7.40 18.05 9.36
C LEU A 122 6.71 18.27 8.02
N ARG A 123 6.35 19.52 7.67
CA ARG A 123 5.70 19.85 6.39
C ARG A 123 6.60 19.58 5.18
N ASP A 124 7.93 19.62 5.35
CA ASP A 124 8.87 19.24 4.29
C ASP A 124 8.81 17.74 3.91
N PHE A 125 8.11 16.92 4.71
CA PHE A 125 7.84 15.50 4.43
C PHE A 125 6.46 15.25 3.79
N ASP A 126 5.69 16.27 3.42
CA ASP A 126 4.39 16.08 2.77
C ASP A 126 4.48 15.62 1.29
N ASP A 127 5.68 15.53 0.72
CA ASP A 127 5.93 14.95 -0.62
C ASP A 127 5.81 13.42 -0.67
N TYR A 128 5.51 12.78 0.47
CA TYR A 128 5.28 11.33 0.52
C TYR A 128 3.93 10.98 -0.10
N LYS A 129 3.95 10.74 -1.41
CA LYS A 129 2.86 10.06 -2.12
C LYS A 129 2.73 8.64 -1.54
N PRO A 130 1.60 8.27 -0.90
CA PRO A 130 1.47 6.95 -0.32
C PRO A 130 1.60 5.90 -1.43
N LEU A 131 2.53 4.96 -1.25
CA LEU A 131 2.79 3.85 -2.18
C LEU A 131 1.60 2.90 -2.31
N PHE A 132 0.62 3.00 -1.40
CA PHE A 132 -0.59 2.19 -1.40
C PHE A 132 -1.82 3.11 -1.34
N LYS A 133 -2.44 3.35 -2.49
CA LYS A 133 -3.70 4.11 -2.58
C LYS A 133 -4.93 3.25 -2.28
N ASP A 134 -4.77 1.93 -2.34
CA ASP A 134 -5.88 0.97 -2.32
C ASP A 134 -5.96 0.18 -1.01
N VAL A 135 -5.27 0.62 0.05
CA VAL A 135 -5.45 -0.03 1.35
C VAL A 135 -6.79 0.44 1.91
N PRO A 136 -7.73 -0.46 2.23
CA PRO A 136 -8.96 -0.08 2.90
C PRO A 136 -8.59 0.66 4.19
N LEU A 137 -9.03 1.92 4.28
CA LEU A 137 -8.79 2.77 5.44
C LEU A 137 -9.56 2.18 6.62
N PHE A 138 -8.90 1.99 7.77
CA PHE A 138 -9.60 1.60 8.99
C PHE A 138 -10.47 2.78 9.44
N THR A 139 -11.77 2.73 9.14
CA THR A 139 -12.73 3.79 9.46
C THR A 139 -13.30 3.68 10.86
N SER A 140 -13.11 2.54 11.53
CA SER A 140 -13.65 2.27 12.85
C SER A 140 -12.82 1.23 13.56
N PHE A 141 -12.64 1.45 14.86
CA PHE A 141 -12.14 0.44 15.78
C PHE A 141 -13.26 0.05 16.73
N LYS A 142 -13.35 -1.24 17.07
CA LYS A 142 -14.29 -1.75 18.06
C LYS A 142 -13.49 -2.34 19.22
N ASN A 143 -14.00 -2.16 20.43
CA ASN A 143 -13.43 -2.82 21.61
C ASN A 143 -13.52 -4.34 21.44
N LEU A 144 -12.41 -5.00 21.70
CA LEU A 144 -12.25 -6.45 21.57
C LEU A 144 -12.96 -7.15 22.74
N SER A 145 -13.82 -8.13 22.45
CA SER A 145 -14.52 -8.91 23.49
C SER A 145 -13.60 -9.99 24.07
N GLU A 146 -13.80 -10.36 25.35
CA GLU A 146 -13.07 -11.47 25.98
C GLU A 146 -13.24 -12.79 25.21
N ASP A 147 -14.40 -13.03 24.60
CA ASP A 147 -14.65 -14.24 23.82
C ASP A 147 -13.90 -14.24 22.48
N GLU A 148 -13.71 -13.07 21.87
CA GLU A 148 -12.86 -12.88 20.68
C GLU A 148 -11.38 -13.12 21.03
N VAL A 149 -10.93 -12.66 22.21
CA VAL A 149 -9.58 -12.93 22.70
C VAL A 149 -9.36 -14.44 22.91
N LYS A 150 -10.29 -15.13 23.57
CA LYS A 150 -10.21 -16.58 23.80
C LYS A 150 -10.15 -17.37 22.49
N THR A 151 -10.96 -16.99 21.50
CA THR A 151 -10.96 -17.66 20.19
C THR A 151 -9.67 -17.43 19.40
N ILE A 152 -9.06 -16.23 19.47
CA ILE A 152 -7.76 -15.95 18.85
C ILE A 152 -6.65 -16.77 19.51
N ILE A 153 -6.62 -16.83 20.85
CA ILE A 153 -5.62 -17.60 21.60
C ILE A 153 -5.73 -19.10 21.27
N ASN A 154 -6.94 -19.65 21.24
CA ASN A 154 -7.14 -21.06 20.92
C ASN A 154 -6.75 -21.41 19.47
N LYS A 155 -6.96 -20.50 18.52
CA LYS A 155 -6.50 -20.65 17.13
C LYS A 155 -4.98 -20.63 16.98
N LEU A 156 -4.26 -19.95 17.87
CA LEU A 156 -2.80 -19.88 17.86
C LEU A 156 -2.13 -21.06 18.59
N ALA A 157 -2.90 -21.80 19.41
CA ALA A 157 -2.42 -22.94 20.18
C ALA A 157 -2.61 -24.30 19.46
N MET A 158 -3.21 -24.30 18.27
CA MET A 158 -3.26 -25.44 17.33
C MET A 158 -2.24 -25.23 16.22
#